data_AF-A0A3A0V0Q3-F1
#
_entry.id   AF-A0A3A0V0Q3-F1
#
_cell.length_a   1.000
_cell.length_b   1.000
_cell.length_c   1.000
_cell.angle_alpha   90.00
_cell.angle_beta   90.00
_cell.angle_gamma   90.00
#
_symmetry.space_group_name_H-M   'P 1'
#
loop_
_entity.id
_entity.type
_entity.pdbx_description
1 polymer ?
#
loop_
_entity_poly.entity_id
_entity_poly.type
_entity_poly.pdbx_seq_one_letter_code
_entity_poly.pdbx_strand_id
1 'polypeptide(L)'
;MINSIDEVKVPDSKIVQDAQKIVQEYGNELIWNHSNRVYLFGEVKGMQDKLQYDKELLYVTSLFHDLGLTQTYSSDDLRFEVDGANAVRQFLKNYNYNERDLQ
;
A
#
# COMPACT_ATOMS: atom_id res chain seq x y z
N MET A 1 -6.50 8.06 -23.80
CA MET A 1 -7.25 8.69 -22.68
C MET A 1 -8.02 7.57 -22.01
N ILE A 2 -7.85 7.38 -20.69
CA ILE A 2 -8.67 6.42 -19.94
C ILE A 2 -10.08 7.03 -19.82
N ASN A 3 -11.10 6.30 -20.29
CA ASN A 3 -12.50 6.72 -20.29
C ASN A 3 -13.42 5.78 -19.50
N SER A 4 -12.87 4.68 -18.95
CA SER A 4 -13.50 3.78 -17.98
C SER A 4 -12.45 3.30 -16.97
N ILE A 5 -12.88 2.96 -15.76
CA ILE A 5 -12.04 2.39 -14.68
C ILE A 5 -12.31 0.90 -14.45
N ASP A 6 -13.11 0.23 -15.29
CA ASP A 6 -13.47 -1.20 -15.11
C ASP A 6 -12.25 -2.15 -15.10
N GLU A 7 -11.14 -1.71 -15.70
CA GLU A 7 -9.86 -2.43 -15.74
C GLU A 7 -9.02 -2.26 -14.47
N VAL A 8 -9.34 -1.24 -13.63
CA VAL A 8 -8.67 -0.96 -12.36
C VAL A 8 -9.26 -1.87 -11.29
N LYS A 9 -8.56 -2.95 -10.97
CA LYS A 9 -8.99 -3.94 -9.98
C LYS A 9 -7.99 -4.01 -8.83
N VAL A 10 -8.49 -4.09 -7.62
CA VAL A 10 -7.66 -4.47 -6.46
C VAL A 10 -7.31 -5.95 -6.61
N PRO A 11 -6.03 -6.36 -6.44
CA PRO A 11 -5.67 -7.77 -6.49
C PRO A 11 -6.37 -8.56 -5.38
N ASP A 12 -6.88 -9.75 -5.68
CA ASP A 12 -7.51 -10.61 -4.69
C ASP A 12 -6.55 -11.74 -4.30
N SER A 13 -5.81 -11.50 -3.24
CA SER A 13 -4.81 -12.44 -2.73
C SER A 13 -4.72 -12.39 -1.21
N LYS A 14 -4.07 -13.41 -0.63
CA LYS A 14 -3.91 -13.52 0.82
C LYS A 14 -3.13 -12.34 1.40
N ILE A 15 -2.05 -11.91 0.74
CA ILE A 15 -1.24 -10.78 1.20
C ILE A 15 -2.05 -9.48 1.20
N VAL A 16 -2.87 -9.25 0.17
CA VAL A 16 -3.76 -8.10 0.11
C VAL A 16 -4.77 -8.12 1.24
N GLN A 17 -5.42 -9.26 1.48
CA GLN A 17 -6.41 -9.40 2.55
C GLN A 17 -5.80 -9.19 3.94
N ASP A 18 -4.55 -9.64 4.16
CA ASP A 18 -3.85 -9.43 5.42
C ASP A 18 -3.42 -7.97 5.61
N ALA A 19 -2.92 -7.34 4.55
CA ALA A 19 -2.61 -5.91 4.52
C ALA A 19 -3.84 -5.05 4.85
N GLN A 20 -4.99 -5.39 4.25
CA GLN A 20 -6.25 -4.70 4.51
C GLN A 20 -6.66 -4.78 5.98
N LYS A 21 -6.54 -5.95 6.61
CA LYS A 21 -6.85 -6.13 8.03
C LYS A 21 -6.00 -5.25 8.93
N ILE A 22 -4.70 -5.16 8.65
CA ILE A 22 -3.78 -4.30 9.42
C ILE A 22 -4.23 -2.83 9.34
N VAL A 23 -4.51 -2.32 8.14
CA VAL A 23 -4.93 -0.92 7.99
C VAL A 23 -6.33 -0.67 8.58
N GLN A 24 -7.23 -1.65 8.53
CA GLN A 24 -8.53 -1.56 9.19
C GLN A 24 -8.43 -1.56 10.71
N GLU A 25 -7.48 -2.31 11.28
CA GLU A 25 -7.26 -2.44 12.72
C GLU A 25 -6.54 -1.22 13.31
N TYR A 26 -5.49 -0.75 12.66
CA TYR A 26 -4.60 0.28 13.20
C TYR A 26 -4.74 1.65 12.56
N GLY A 27 -5.36 1.71 11.37
CA GLY A 27 -5.69 2.97 10.72
C GLY A 27 -6.99 3.57 11.24
N ASN A 28 -7.55 4.46 10.44
CA ASN A 28 -8.89 5.01 10.62
C ASN A 28 -9.58 5.10 9.26
N GLU A 29 -10.85 5.49 9.24
CA GLU A 29 -11.62 5.58 7.99
C GLU A 29 -10.98 6.53 6.97
N LEU A 30 -10.35 7.62 7.41
CA LEU A 30 -9.67 8.57 6.52
C LEU A 30 -8.47 7.91 5.85
N ILE A 31 -7.58 7.27 6.62
CA ILE A 31 -6.40 6.56 6.12
C ILE A 31 -6.84 5.42 5.18
N TRP A 32 -7.82 4.62 5.60
CA TRP A 32 -8.35 3.52 4.77
C TRP A 32 -8.85 4.02 3.41
N ASN A 33 -9.72 5.02 3.39
CA ASN A 33 -10.29 5.56 2.17
C ASN A 33 -9.24 6.27 1.31
N HIS A 34 -8.30 6.98 1.94
CA HIS A 34 -7.20 7.65 1.25
C HIS A 34 -6.25 6.66 0.59
N SER A 35 -5.75 5.67 1.31
CA SER A 35 -4.85 4.65 0.78
C SER A 35 -5.45 3.87 -0.39
N ASN A 36 -6.76 3.57 -0.34
CA ASN A 36 -7.45 2.95 -1.46
C ASN A 36 -7.50 3.89 -2.69
N ARG A 37 -7.78 5.20 -2.50
CA ARG A 37 -7.72 6.16 -3.62
C ARG A 37 -6.31 6.31 -4.19
N VAL A 38 -5.27 6.28 -3.34
CA VAL A 38 -3.87 6.32 -3.78
C VAL A 38 -3.56 5.17 -4.73
N TYR A 39 -3.97 3.94 -4.38
CA TYR A 39 -3.83 2.81 -5.30
C TYR A 39 -4.56 3.03 -6.62
N LEU A 40 -5.84 3.41 -6.57
CA LEU A 40 -6.64 3.60 -7.78
C LEU A 40 -6.01 4.64 -8.73
N PHE A 41 -5.50 5.75 -8.17
CA PHE A 41 -4.79 6.76 -8.96
C PHE A 41 -3.45 6.25 -9.49
N GLY A 42 -2.71 5.49 -8.69
CA GLY A 42 -1.45 4.85 -9.09
C GLY A 42 -1.65 3.87 -10.24
N GLU A 43 -2.66 3.01 -10.16
CA GLU A 43 -3.00 2.03 -11.20
C GLU A 43 -3.41 2.73 -12.51
N VAL A 44 -4.29 3.73 -12.43
CA VAL A 44 -4.69 4.55 -13.59
C VAL A 44 -3.46 5.19 -14.24
N LYS A 45 -2.54 5.75 -13.44
CA LYS A 45 -1.33 6.39 -13.95
C LYS A 45 -0.37 5.38 -14.58
N GLY A 46 -0.13 4.24 -13.93
CA GLY A 46 0.71 3.16 -14.44
C GLY A 46 0.20 2.63 -15.78
N MET A 47 -1.12 2.46 -15.92
CA MET A 47 -1.75 2.08 -17.19
C MET A 47 -1.55 3.13 -18.29
N GLN A 48 -1.75 4.42 -17.98
CA GLN A 48 -1.53 5.51 -18.96
C GLN A 48 -0.09 5.55 -19.48
N ASP A 49 0.86 5.31 -18.58
CA ASP A 49 2.29 5.36 -18.88
C ASP A 49 2.84 4.02 -19.40
N LYS A 50 1.99 2.98 -19.48
CA LYS A 50 2.36 1.61 -19.92
C LYS A 50 3.50 1.00 -19.10
N LEU A 51 3.54 1.29 -17.80
CA LEU A 51 4.54 0.77 -16.90
C LEU A 51 4.27 -0.71 -16.57
N GLN A 52 5.35 -1.46 -16.37
CA GLN A 52 5.30 -2.82 -15.80
C GLN A 52 5.66 -2.72 -14.33
N TYR A 53 4.78 -3.20 -13.45
CA TYR A 53 4.97 -3.19 -12.00
C TYR A 53 4.13 -4.31 -11.36
N ASP A 54 4.49 -4.68 -10.14
CA ASP A 54 3.71 -5.60 -9.32
C ASP A 54 2.52 -4.85 -8.70
N LYS A 55 1.30 -5.25 -9.06
CA LYS A 55 0.06 -4.64 -8.58
C LYS A 55 -0.21 -4.94 -7.11
N GLU A 56 0.18 -6.12 -6.63
CA GLU A 56 0.05 -6.47 -5.21
C GLU A 56 0.96 -5.58 -4.37
N LEU A 57 2.21 -5.43 -4.81
CA LEU A 57 3.17 -4.57 -4.13
C LEU A 57 2.73 -3.10 -4.14
N LEU A 58 2.20 -2.60 -5.27
CA LEU A 58 1.63 -1.26 -5.35
C LEU A 58 0.45 -1.09 -4.37
N TYR A 59 -0.47 -2.05 -4.31
CA TYR A 59 -1.63 -1.98 -3.41
C TYR A 59 -1.20 -2.02 -1.94
N VAL A 60 -0.36 -2.99 -1.56
CA VAL A 60 0.13 -3.16 -0.20
C VAL A 60 0.92 -1.92 0.26
N THR A 61 1.79 -1.38 -0.59
CA THR A 61 2.55 -0.16 -0.24
C THR A 61 1.63 1.05 -0.12
N SER A 62 0.62 1.18 -0.99
CA SER A 62 -0.38 2.25 -0.90
C SER A 62 -1.18 2.17 0.40
N LEU A 63 -1.53 0.96 0.85
CA LEU A 63 -2.21 0.73 2.11
C LEU A 63 -1.42 1.24 3.33
N PHE A 64 -0.10 0.99 3.34
CA PHE A 64 0.75 1.24 4.51
C PHE A 64 1.36 2.64 4.57
N HIS A 65 1.38 3.40 3.46
CA HIS A 65 2.20 4.62 3.36
C HIS A 65 1.94 5.66 4.47
N ASP A 66 0.70 5.74 4.97
CA ASP A 66 0.28 6.67 6.02
C ASP A 66 0.14 6.00 7.40
N LEU A 67 0.48 4.72 7.56
CA LEU A 67 0.39 4.06 8.88
C LEU A 67 1.32 4.69 9.91
N GLY A 68 2.43 5.31 9.51
CA GLY A 68 3.30 6.04 10.44
C GLY A 68 2.61 7.24 11.12
N LEU A 69 1.43 7.67 10.66
CA LEU A 69 0.60 8.67 11.34
C LEU A 69 -0.20 8.09 12.52
N THR A 70 -0.16 6.77 12.71
CA THR A 70 -0.95 6.04 13.73
C THR A 70 -0.06 5.70 14.92
N GLN A 71 -0.66 5.71 16.12
CA GLN A 71 0.07 5.49 17.38
C GLN A 71 0.83 4.16 17.43
N THR A 72 0.31 3.10 16.79
CA THR A 72 0.92 1.77 16.80
C THR A 72 2.20 1.71 15.95
N TYR A 73 2.27 2.50 14.88
CA TYR A 73 3.36 2.44 13.91
C TYR A 73 4.27 3.67 13.93
N SER A 74 3.90 4.73 14.63
CA SER A 74 4.77 5.90 14.86
C SER A 74 5.89 5.58 15.85
N SER A 75 7.08 6.09 15.57
CA SER A 75 8.21 6.17 16.51
C SER A 75 8.39 7.59 17.04
N ASP A 76 9.17 7.74 18.11
CA ASP A 76 9.44 9.06 18.72
C ASP A 76 10.47 9.88 17.93
N ASP A 77 11.30 9.22 17.11
CA ASP A 77 12.51 9.78 16.51
C ASP A 77 12.54 9.75 14.97
N LEU A 78 11.62 9.02 14.32
CA LEU A 78 11.49 9.01 12.86
C LEU A 78 10.32 9.86 12.39
N ARG A 79 10.36 10.22 11.11
CA ARG A 79 9.22 10.86 10.45
C ARG A 79 8.23 9.78 10.01
N PHE A 80 6.95 10.12 9.97
CA PHE A 80 5.87 9.16 9.67
C PHE A 80 6.06 8.41 8.34
N GLU A 81 6.69 9.02 7.34
CA GLU A 81 6.94 8.39 6.04
C GLU A 81 7.92 7.21 6.19
N VAL A 82 8.93 7.38 7.05
CA VAL A 82 9.91 6.35 7.35
C VAL A 82 9.26 5.24 8.17
N ASP A 83 8.39 5.59 9.11
CA ASP A 83 7.63 4.63 9.89
C ASP A 83 6.66 3.80 9.03
N GLY A 84 5.93 4.43 8.11
CA GLY A 84 5.08 3.74 7.14
C GLY A 84 5.87 2.79 6.23
N ALA A 85 7.05 3.24 5.75
CA ALA A 85 7.95 2.41 4.96
C ALA A 85 8.51 1.21 5.77
N ASN A 86 8.87 1.44 7.03
CA ASN A 86 9.32 0.38 7.92
C ASN A 86 8.20 -0.63 8.20
N ALA A 87 6.96 -0.16 8.41
CA ALA A 87 5.80 -0.99 8.64
C ALA A 87 5.55 -1.95 7.47
N VAL A 88 5.51 -1.43 6.23
CA VAL A 88 5.29 -2.28 5.06
C VAL A 88 6.45 -3.24 4.83
N ARG A 89 7.69 -2.79 5.05
CA ARG A 89 8.88 -3.66 4.94
C ARG A 89 8.82 -4.82 5.93
N GLN A 90 8.44 -4.57 7.18
CA GLN A 90 8.28 -5.62 8.19
C GLN A 90 7.15 -6.60 7.83
N PHE A 91 6.05 -6.09 7.30
CA PHE A 91 4.95 -6.91 6.82
C PHE A 91 5.38 -7.83 5.66
N LEU A 92 6.03 -7.27 4.64
CA LEU A 92 6.46 -7.98 3.43
C LEU A 92 7.51 -9.06 3.71
N LYS A 93 8.32 -8.95 4.77
CA LYS A 93 9.28 -9.98 5.20
C LYS A 93 8.63 -11.34 5.52
N ASN A 94 7.33 -11.33 5.84
CA ASN A 94 6.58 -12.57 6.08
C ASN A 94 6.07 -13.24 4.79
N TYR A 95 6.36 -12.64 3.63
CA TYR A 95 5.97 -13.12 2.31
C TYR A 95 7.23 -13.33 1.44
N ASN A 96 7.09 -14.08 0.35
CA ASN A 96 8.21 -14.49 -0.52
C ASN A 96 8.67 -13.38 -1.49
N TYR A 97 8.82 -12.13 -1.01
CA TYR A 97 9.38 -11.03 -1.78
C TYR A 97 10.91 -11.02 -1.71
N ASN A 98 11.58 -10.60 -2.78
CA ASN A 98 13.03 -10.50 -2.79
C ASN A 98 13.48 -9.25 -2.03
N GLU A 99 14.73 -9.23 -1.55
CA GLU A 99 15.30 -8.05 -0.87
C GLU A 99 15.19 -6.75 -1.67
N ARG A 100 15.17 -6.82 -3.00
CA ARG A 100 14.98 -5.65 -3.87
C ARG A 100 13.57 -5.04 -3.75
N ASP A 101 12.57 -5.88 -3.52
CA ASP A 101 11.16 -5.47 -3.40
C ASP A 101 10.86 -4.93 -1.98
N LEU A 102 11.82 -5.05 -1.06
CA LEU A 102 11.77 -4.57 0.33
C LEU A 102 12.52 -3.23 0.55
N GLN A 103 13.04 -2.62 -0.51
CA GLN A 103 13.81 -1.37 -0.48
C GLN A 103 12.95 -0.13 -0.55
#